data_AF-A0A1H6FDS7-F1
#
_entry.id   AF-A0A1H6FDS7-F1
#
_cell.length_a   1.000
_cell.length_b   1.000
_cell.length_c   1.000
_cell.angle_alpha   90.00
_cell.angle_beta   90.00
_cell.angle_gamma   90.00
#
_symmetry.space_group_name_H-M   'P 1'
#
loop_
_entity.id
_entity.type
_entity.pdbx_description
1 polymer ?
#
loop_
_entity_poly.entity_id
_entity_poly.type
_entity_poly.pdbx_seq_one_letter_code
_entity_poly.pdbx_strand_id
1 'polypeptide(L)' 'MATLSIDGIDEKTITQLQIKAKQFNVNINELVIQLISNGLNSKHTTKVPDIHSIFGLLPSSTDGLEFQNTMREE' A
#
# COMPACT_ATOMS: atom_id res chain seq x y z
N MET A 1 4.32 12.13 -0.44
CA MET A 1 4.73 10.91 -1.18
C MET A 1 5.08 9.87 -0.13
N ALA A 2 4.43 8.70 -0.13
CA ALA A 2 4.66 7.68 0.90
C ALA A 2 5.71 6.68 0.42
N THR A 3 6.66 6.33 1.28
CA THR A 3 7.69 5.32 1.02
C THR A 3 7.43 4.11 1.91
N LEU A 4 7.44 2.92 1.34
CA LEU A 4 7.30 1.65 2.04
C LEU A 4 8.60 0.85 1.91
N SER A 5 9.24 0.53 3.05
CA SER A 5 10.30 -0.47 3.11
C SER A 5 9.69 -1.82 3.48
N ILE A 6 10.07 -2.88 2.77
CA ILE A 6 9.62 -4.25 3.06
C ILE A 6 10.84 -5.09 3.36
N ASP A 7 11.05 -5.38 4.63
CA ASP A 7 12.16 -6.18 5.12
C ASP A 7 11.76 -7.65 5.28
N GLY A 8 12.76 -8.54 5.39
CA GLY A 8 12.53 -9.97 5.64
C GLY A 8 12.02 -10.76 4.43
N ILE A 9 12.12 -10.20 3.22
CA ILE A 9 11.84 -10.95 1.98
C ILE A 9 13.00 -11.91 1.72
N ASP A 10 12.67 -13.18 1.45
CA ASP A 10 13.63 -14.19 1.06
C ASP A 10 14.36 -13.83 -0.25
N GLU A 11 15.66 -14.10 -0.31
CA GLU A 11 16.51 -13.77 -1.46
C GLU A 11 16.04 -14.43 -2.77
N LYS A 12 15.46 -15.63 -2.69
CA LYS A 12 14.87 -16.30 -3.85
C LYS A 12 13.67 -15.52 -4.38
N THR A 13 12.84 -14.98 -3.50
CA THR A 13 11.68 -14.15 -3.88
C THR A 13 12.14 -12.83 -4.50
N ILE A 14 13.20 -12.21 -3.98
CA ILE A 14 13.81 -11.01 -4.58
C ILE A 14 14.31 -11.32 -6.00
N THR A 15 15.01 -12.44 -6.18
CA THR A 15 15.53 -12.87 -7.48
C THR A 15 14.39 -13.10 -8.48
N GLN A 16 13.31 -13.76 -8.06
CA GLN A 16 12.13 -13.96 -8.91
C GLN A 16 11.45 -12.66 -9.32
N LEU A 17 11.34 -11.69 -8.40
CA LEU A 17 10.81 -10.36 -8.70
C LEU A 17 11.69 -9.62 -9.71
N GLN A 18 13.01 -9.68 -9.57
CA GLN A 18 13.95 -9.08 -10.52
C GLN A 18 13.84 -9.70 -11.91
N ILE A 19 13.73 -11.04 -12.00
CA ILE A 19 13.54 -11.74 -13.29
C ILE A 19 12.24 -11.29 -13.95
N LYS A 20 11.14 -11.23 -13.19
CA LYS A 20 9.83 -10.78 -13.72
C LYS A 20 9.88 -9.31 -14.15
N ALA A 21 10.49 -8.43 -13.38
CA ALA A 21 10.65 -7.02 -13.74
C ALA A 21 11.39 -6.86 -15.07
N LYS A 22 12.47 -7.64 -15.29
CA LYS A 22 13.18 -7.69 -16.57
C LYS A 22 12.32 -8.21 -17.72
N GLN A 23 11.54 -9.28 -17.49
CA GLN A 23 10.65 -9.85 -18.51
C GLN A 23 9.59 -8.84 -18.98
N PHE A 24 9.07 -8.02 -18.06
CA PHE A 24 8.09 -6.99 -18.38
C PHE A 24 8.72 -5.66 -18.78
N ASN A 25 10.05 -5.54 -18.74
CA ASN A 25 10.79 -4.30 -18.98
C ASN A 25 10.28 -3.12 -18.12
N VAL A 26 10.01 -3.39 -16.84
CA VAL A 26 9.55 -2.41 -15.86
C VAL A 26 10.51 -2.34 -14.67
N ASN A 27 10.45 -1.25 -13.90
CA ASN A 27 11.21 -1.17 -12.67
C ASN A 27 10.64 -2.16 -11.63
N ILE A 28 11.50 -2.75 -10.80
CA ILE A 28 11.06 -3.65 -9.71
C ILE A 28 10.09 -2.95 -8.73
N ASN A 29 10.31 -1.66 -8.45
CA ASN A 29 9.44 -0.88 -7.58
C ASN A 29 8.05 -0.70 -8.21
N GLU A 30 7.99 -0.44 -9.52
CA GLU A 30 6.73 -0.34 -10.26
C GLU A 30 5.97 -1.67 -10.29
N LEU A 31 6.69 -2.78 -10.50
CA LEU A 31 6.12 -4.12 -10.45
C LEU A 31 5.52 -4.44 -9.06
N VAL A 32 6.24 -4.11 -7.98
CA VAL A 32 5.77 -4.33 -6.61
C VAL A 32 4.54 -3.47 -6.31
N ILE A 33 4.52 -2.20 -6.74
CA ILE A 33 3.35 -1.33 -6.60
C ILE A 33 2.13 -1.93 -7.32
N GLN A 34 2.30 -2.43 -8.54
CA GLN A 34 1.21 -3.08 -9.29
C GLN A 34 0.72 -4.34 -8.60
N LEU A 35 1.62 -5.18 -8.07
CA LEU A 35 1.25 -6.39 -7.33
C LEU A 35 0.47 -6.06 -6.06
N ILE A 36 0.91 -5.07 -5.28
CA ILE A 36 0.19 -4.60 -4.08
C ILE A 36 -1.18 -4.06 -4.49
N SER A 37 -1.24 -3.21 -5.51
CA SER A 37 -2.50 -2.64 -6.00
C SER A 37 -3.48 -3.71 -6.48
N ASN A 38 -3.00 -4.71 -7.22
CA ASN A 38 -3.81 -5.85 -7.65
C ASN A 38 -4.25 -6.72 -6.46
N GLY A 39 -3.39 -6.92 -5.46
CA GLY A 39 -3.74 -7.64 -4.23
C GLY A 39 -4.79 -6.94 -3.38
N LEU A 40 -4.78 -5.60 -3.37
CA LEU A 40 -5.81 -4.79 -2.70
C LEU A 40 -7.12 -4.77 -3.52
N ASN A 41 -7.03 -4.57 -4.83
CA ASN A 41 -8.20 -4.50 -5.71
C ASN A 41 -8.89 -5.86 -5.89
N SER A 42 -8.15 -6.97 -5.83
CA SER A 42 -8.74 -8.32 -5.84
C SER A 42 -9.48 -8.66 -4.54
N LYS A 43 -9.25 -7.92 -3.45
CA LYS A 43 -10.06 -8.00 -2.21
C LYS A 43 -11.31 -7.12 -2.25
N HIS A 44 -11.42 -6.23 -3.23
CA HIS A 44 -12.54 -5.28 -3.34
C HIS A 44 -13.76 -5.82 -4.10
N THR A 45 -13.77 -7.08 -4.56
CA THR A 45 -14.89 -7.63 -5.33
C THR A 45 -16.10 -8.09 -4.53
N THR A 46 -16.28 -7.76 -3.23
CA THR A 46 -17.61 -7.76 -2.55
C THR A 46 -17.47 -7.43 -1.05
N LYS A 47 -17.14 -6.19 -0.70
CA LYS A 47 -17.60 -5.59 0.58
C LYS A 47 -17.22 -4.12 0.60
N VAL A 48 -18.25 -3.28 0.58
CA VAL A 48 -18.21 -1.96 1.24
C VAL A 48 -17.50 -2.16 2.59
N PRO A 49 -16.57 -1.29 3.01
CA PRO A 49 -15.88 -1.47 4.28
C PRO A 49 -16.93 -1.45 5.40
N ASP A 50 -17.29 -2.63 5.88
CA ASP A 50 -18.06 -2.79 7.09
C ASP A 50 -17.12 -2.44 8.25
N ILE A 51 -17.50 -1.46 9.06
CA ILE A 51 -16.71 -0.88 10.16
C ILE A 51 -16.51 -1.88 11.31
N HIS A 52 -16.88 -3.14 11.12
CA HIS A 52 -16.60 -4.24 12.03
C HIS A 52 -15.32 -4.99 11.64
N SER A 53 -14.19 -4.36 11.94
CA SER A 53 -12.87 -5.01 12.02
C SER A 53 -12.92 -6.20 12.99
N ILE A 54 -12.35 -7.33 12.56
CA ILE A 54 -12.19 -8.57 13.36
C ILE A 54 -11.16 -8.39 14.49
N PHE A 55 -10.34 -7.34 14.40
CA PHE A 55 -9.59 -6.80 15.54
C PHE A 55 -10.48 -5.73 16.16
N GLY A 56 -11.07 -6.03 17.32
CA GLY A 56 -12.08 -5.21 17.98
C GLY A 56 -11.74 -3.72 17.97
N LEU A 57 -12.80 -2.90 17.85
CA LEU A 57 -12.81 -1.43 17.84
C LEU A 57 -11.50 -0.85 17.31
N LEU A 58 -11.44 -0.59 16.00
CA LEU A 58 -10.49 0.38 15.44
C LEU A 58 -10.46 1.58 16.40
N PRO A 59 -9.36 1.84 17.14
CA PRO A 59 -9.16 3.20 17.56
C PRO A 59 -9.05 3.94 16.23
N SER A 60 -9.91 4.94 16.04
CA SER A 60 -9.78 5.90 14.97
C SER A 60 -8.45 6.61 15.17
N SER A 61 -7.34 5.97 14.77
CA SER A 61 -6.02 6.56 14.71
C SER A 61 -5.94 7.42 13.46
N THR A 62 -6.94 8.28 13.26
CA THR A 62 -6.75 9.60 12.66
C THR A 62 -6.17 10.50 13.74
N ASP A 63 -5.01 10.12 14.29
CA ASP A 63 -4.10 11.03 14.98
C ASP A 63 -3.11 11.64 13.95
N GLY A 64 -3.67 11.96 12.79
CA GLY A 64 -3.00 12.43 11.59
C GLY A 64 -3.94 13.25 10.72
N LEU A 65 -4.98 13.85 11.32
CA LEU A 65 -5.66 15.00 10.73
C LEU A 65 -4.71 16.19 10.83
N GLU A 66 -3.74 16.27 9.91
CA GLU A 66 -3.12 17.56 9.61
C GLU A 66 -4.19 18.44 8.97
N PHE A 67 -4.93 19.17 9.80
CA PHE A 67 -5.65 20.35 9.33
C PHE A 67 -4.60 21.31 8.77
N GLN A 68 -4.50 21.40 7.45
CA GLN A 68 -3.78 22.50 6.83
C GLN A 68 -4.51 23.79 7.25
N ASN A 69 -3.91 24.52 8.19
CA ASN A 69 -4.31 25.87 8.53
C ASN A 69 -4.14 26.72 7.27
N THR A 70 -5.19 26.82 6.44
CA THR A 70 -5.31 27.90 5.47
C THR A 70 -5.76 29.14 6.23
N MET A 71 -4.87 29.72 7.05
CA MET A 71 -5.04 31.10 7.49
C MET A 71 -4.76 31.97 6.27
N ARG A 72 -5.82 32.63 5.80
CA ARG A 72 -5.79 33.68 4.78
C ARG A 72 -4.82 34.77 5.23
N GLU A 73 -3.74 35.01 4.48
CA GLU A 73 -3.02 36.29 4.57
C GLU A 73 -3.95 37.37 4.00
N GLU A 74 -4.27 38.37 4.83
CA GLU A 74 -4.87 39.65 4.41
C GLU A 74 -3.79 40.59 3.87
#